data_AF-A0A5A7SW13-F1
#
_entry.id   AF-A0A5A7SW13-F1
#
_cell.length_a   1.000
_cell.length_b   1.000
_cell.length_c   1.000
_cell.angle_alpha   90.00
_cell.angle_beta   90.00
_cell.angle_gamma   90.00
#
_symmetry.space_group_name_H-M   'P 1'
#
loop_
_entity.id
_entity.type
_entity.pdbx_description
1 polymer ?
#
loop_
_entity_poly.entity_id
_entity_poly.type
_entity_poly.pdbx_seq_one_letter_code
_entity_poly.pdbx_strand_id
1 'polypeptide(L)'
;MSSSNPSGKAQRDRLVEIEEQMLYLVEVPDSIRYLESRVDEIFEKADTIDAVAGRVEGLPIQDLLARVDALEENTNARRTINYERGESSSGFAAHMEERVSELDSAQKTLLEMINGMSEDFRVTLDVVRNEIADVNARLSLTMDAKALENYFFDLEQYFKATNTVIEEAKVTLATMHLSNDAKLWWRSRYADIQEGRCTVDTWDALKRELHSQFFP
;
A
#
# COMPACT_ATOMS: atom_id res chain seq x y z
N MET A 1 -36.39 41.03 3.33
CA MET A 1 -35.84 39.69 3.02
C MET A 1 -34.48 39.60 3.68
N SER A 2 -34.35 38.66 4.62
CA SER A 2 -33.21 38.59 5.54
C SER A 2 -31.92 38.13 4.84
N SER A 3 -30.87 38.91 5.01
CA SER A 3 -29.50 38.63 4.55
C SER A 3 -28.86 37.58 5.47
N SER A 4 -28.62 36.39 4.95
CA SER A 4 -27.98 35.28 5.67
C SER A 4 -26.46 35.46 5.66
N ASN A 5 -25.87 35.80 6.81
CA ASN A 5 -24.42 36.04 6.97
C ASN A 5 -23.57 34.77 6.71
N PRO A 6 -22.72 34.74 5.66
CA PRO A 6 -21.91 33.56 5.31
C PRO A 6 -20.72 33.32 6.25
N SER A 7 -20.23 34.36 6.94
CA SER A 7 -19.16 34.25 7.95
C SER A 7 -19.50 33.31 9.12
N GLY A 8 -20.79 33.22 9.46
CA GLY A 8 -21.25 32.32 10.53
C GLY A 8 -21.27 30.86 10.12
N LYS A 9 -21.27 30.54 8.81
CA LYS A 9 -21.28 29.16 8.33
C LYS A 9 -19.88 28.53 8.44
N ALA A 10 -18.85 29.23 7.96
CA ALA A 10 -17.45 28.77 8.08
C ALA A 10 -16.99 28.62 9.54
N GLN A 11 -17.49 29.48 10.44
CA GLN A 11 -17.23 29.33 11.88
C GLN A 11 -17.94 28.12 12.48
N ARG A 12 -19.14 27.77 12.01
CA ARG A 12 -19.86 26.55 12.43
C ARG A 12 -19.18 25.30 11.90
N ASP A 13 -18.73 25.29 10.65
CA ASP A 13 -18.08 24.12 10.04
C ASP A 13 -16.76 23.80 10.77
N ARG A 14 -15.97 24.82 11.15
CA ARG A 14 -14.78 24.64 12.01
C ARG A 14 -15.13 24.17 13.42
N LEU A 15 -16.26 24.61 13.97
CA LEU A 15 -16.72 24.16 15.28
C LEU A 15 -17.11 22.67 15.25
N VAL A 16 -17.76 22.23 14.16
CA VAL A 16 -18.11 20.82 13.92
C VAL A 16 -16.86 19.96 13.77
N GLU A 17 -15.84 20.43 13.05
CA GLU A 17 -14.58 19.71 12.91
C GLU A 17 -13.83 19.57 14.25
N ILE A 18 -13.85 20.62 15.08
CA ILE A 18 -13.32 20.57 16.45
C ILE A 18 -14.14 19.62 17.33
N GLU A 19 -15.47 19.60 17.19
CA GLU A 19 -16.36 18.72 17.93
C GLU A 19 -16.15 17.23 17.56
N GLU A 20 -15.93 16.94 16.28
CA GLU A 20 -15.55 15.60 15.81
C GLU A 20 -14.17 15.17 16.34
N GLN A 21 -13.17 16.06 16.35
CA GLN A 21 -11.86 15.77 16.95
C GLN A 21 -11.94 15.59 18.47
N MET A 22 -12.78 16.37 19.16
CA MET A 22 -13.04 16.18 20.59
C MET A 22 -13.71 14.83 20.87
N LEU A 23 -14.59 14.36 19.99
CA LEU A 23 -15.23 13.05 20.11
C LEU A 23 -14.20 11.91 20.02
N TYR A 24 -13.21 12.03 19.14
CA TYR A 24 -12.10 11.07 19.05
C TYR A 24 -11.18 11.12 20.29
N LEU A 25 -10.91 12.32 20.81
CA LEU A 25 -10.10 12.49 22.03
C LEU A 25 -10.76 11.93 23.30
N VAL A 26 -12.09 11.71 23.30
CA VAL A 26 -12.81 11.05 24.41
C VAL A 26 -12.50 9.55 24.48
N GLU A 27 -12.18 8.89 23.36
CA GLU A 27 -11.89 7.44 23.32
C GLU A 27 -10.40 7.12 23.59
N VAL A 28 -9.52 8.12 23.47
CA VAL A 28 -8.07 7.97 23.70
C VAL A 28 -7.75 7.49 25.12
N PRO A 29 -8.35 8.02 26.20
CA PRO A 29 -8.09 7.54 27.57
C PRO A 29 -8.46 6.08 27.80
N ASP A 30 -9.55 5.60 27.22
CA ASP A 30 -9.97 4.20 27.35
C ASP A 30 -9.03 3.25 26.59
N SER A 31 -8.56 3.68 25.42
CA SER A 31 -7.55 2.94 24.65
C SER A 31 -6.22 2.86 25.39
N ILE A 32 -5.79 3.94 26.05
CA ILE A 32 -4.58 3.95 26.88
C ILE A 32 -4.72 2.97 28.04
N ARG A 33 -5.84 3.04 28.78
CA ARG A 33 -6.11 2.13 29.91
C ARG A 33 -6.16 0.66 29.47
N TYR A 34 -6.71 0.38 28.29
CA TYR A 34 -6.70 -0.96 27.72
C TYR A 34 -5.28 -1.45 27.42
N LEU A 35 -4.43 -0.60 26.82
CA LEU A 35 -3.04 -0.93 26.53
C LEU A 35 -2.21 -1.13 27.80
N GLU A 36 -2.40 -0.31 28.83
CA GLU A 36 -1.76 -0.49 30.15
C GLU A 36 -2.09 -1.88 30.73
N SER A 37 -3.36 -2.29 30.70
CA SER A 37 -3.77 -3.63 31.14
C SER A 37 -3.19 -4.77 30.29
N ARG A 38 -2.88 -4.54 29.01
CA ARG A 38 -2.16 -5.52 28.17
C ARG A 38 -0.69 -5.61 28.52
N VAL A 39 -0.06 -4.49 28.81
CA VAL A 39 1.34 -4.44 29.23
C VAL A 39 1.52 -5.19 30.57
N ASP A 40 0.63 -4.98 31.54
CA ASP A 40 0.69 -5.69 32.82
C ASP A 40 0.55 -7.22 32.66
N GLU A 41 -0.36 -7.70 31.80
CA GLU A 41 -0.50 -9.14 31.54
C GLU A 41 0.74 -9.73 30.84
N ILE A 42 1.40 -8.94 29.98
CA ILE A 42 2.64 -9.37 29.32
C ILE A 42 3.77 -9.53 30.35
N PHE A 43 3.88 -8.63 31.33
CA PHE A 43 4.87 -8.74 32.40
C PHE A 43 4.68 -10.01 33.23
N GLU A 44 3.45 -10.30 33.67
CA GLU A 44 3.15 -11.54 34.40
C GLU A 44 3.50 -12.79 33.59
N LYS A 45 3.23 -12.79 32.27
CA LYS A 45 3.61 -13.91 31.41
C LYS A 45 5.12 -14.05 31.25
N ALA A 46 5.85 -12.95 31.16
CA ALA A 46 7.31 -12.97 31.09
C ALA A 46 7.92 -13.62 32.33
N ASP A 47 7.43 -13.29 33.53
CA ASP A 47 7.89 -13.90 34.79
C ASP A 47 7.64 -15.42 34.83
N THR A 48 6.51 -15.89 34.26
CA THR A 48 6.25 -17.34 34.16
C THR A 48 7.19 -18.05 33.19
N ILE A 49 7.59 -17.40 32.09
CA ILE A 49 8.55 -17.94 31.12
C ILE A 49 9.92 -18.05 31.75
N ASP A 50 10.35 -17.04 32.49
CA ASP A 50 11.63 -17.02 33.20
C ASP A 50 11.70 -18.16 34.24
N ALA A 51 10.61 -18.39 34.97
CA ALA A 51 10.50 -19.51 35.89
C ALA A 51 10.55 -20.89 35.20
N VAL A 52 10.01 -21.02 33.98
CA VAL A 52 10.10 -22.26 33.17
C VAL A 52 11.50 -22.44 32.60
N ALA A 53 12.14 -21.37 32.12
CA ALA A 53 13.50 -21.39 31.60
C ALA A 53 14.50 -21.87 32.67
N GLY A 54 14.39 -21.37 33.90
CA GLY A 54 15.22 -21.83 35.02
C GLY A 54 15.01 -23.31 35.37
N ARG A 55 13.80 -23.86 35.16
CA ARG A 55 13.56 -25.31 35.32
C ARG A 55 14.20 -26.14 34.20
N VAL A 56 14.23 -25.62 32.97
CA VAL A 56 14.83 -26.29 31.81
C VAL A 56 16.36 -26.31 31.92
N GLU A 57 16.97 -25.23 32.39
CA GLU A 57 18.42 -25.19 32.69
C GLU A 57 18.80 -26.14 33.84
N GLY A 58 17.89 -26.38 34.79
CA GLY A 58 18.07 -27.36 35.86
C GLY A 58 17.88 -28.83 35.47
N LEU A 59 17.50 -29.13 34.22
CA LEU A 59 17.37 -30.51 33.75
C LEU A 59 18.75 -31.12 33.44
N PRO A 60 18.96 -32.42 33.70
CA PRO A 60 20.25 -33.09 33.50
C PRO A 60 20.46 -33.42 32.00
N ILE A 61 20.12 -32.51 31.10
CA ILE A 61 20.32 -32.63 29.65
C ILE A 61 21.81 -32.79 29.33
N GLN A 62 22.68 -32.13 30.12
CA GLN A 62 24.13 -32.31 30.03
C GLN A 62 24.59 -33.73 30.40
N ASP A 63 23.97 -34.36 31.41
CA ASP A 63 24.25 -35.77 31.79
C ASP A 63 23.73 -36.75 30.71
N LEU A 64 22.58 -36.42 30.11
CA LEU A 64 21.99 -37.18 29.01
C LEU A 64 22.85 -37.11 27.74
N LEU A 65 23.40 -35.94 27.42
CA LEU A 65 24.36 -35.76 26.31
C LEU A 65 25.64 -36.57 26.55
N ALA A 66 26.24 -36.48 27.75
CA ALA A 66 27.43 -37.26 28.08
C ALA A 66 27.19 -38.79 28.01
N ARG A 67 25.97 -39.24 28.33
CA ARG A 67 25.58 -40.65 28.21
C ARG A 67 25.36 -41.10 26.76
N VAL A 68 24.89 -40.22 25.89
CA VAL A 68 24.74 -40.49 24.45
C VAL A 68 26.12 -40.60 23.80
N ASP A 69 27.05 -39.70 24.14
CA ASP A 69 28.44 -39.74 23.63
C ASP A 69 29.14 -41.05 24.02
N ALA A 70 29.00 -41.47 25.28
CA ALA A 70 29.55 -42.75 25.76
C ALA A 70 28.92 -43.99 25.09
N LEU A 71 27.64 -43.91 24.71
CA LEU A 71 26.92 -44.99 24.03
C LEU A 71 27.33 -45.09 22.55
N GLU A 72 27.58 -43.95 21.92
CA GLU A 72 28.07 -43.86 20.55
C GLU A 72 29.47 -44.46 20.42
N GLU A 73 30.36 -44.15 21.36
CA GLU A 73 31.72 -44.71 21.42
C GLU A 73 31.69 -46.25 21.57
N ASN A 74 30.82 -46.78 22.44
CA ASN A 74 30.63 -48.22 22.64
C ASN A 74 30.06 -48.92 21.39
N THR A 75 29.10 -48.28 20.72
CA THR A 75 28.48 -48.82 19.49
C THR A 75 29.50 -48.88 18.35
N ASN A 76 30.36 -47.88 18.23
CA ASN A 76 31.42 -47.85 17.23
C ASN A 76 32.50 -48.91 17.53
N ALA A 77 32.89 -49.11 18.79
CA ALA A 77 33.79 -50.20 19.19
C ALA A 77 33.20 -51.60 18.90
N ARG A 78 31.89 -51.77 19.07
CA ARG A 78 31.17 -53.01 18.73
C ARG A 78 31.05 -53.24 17.22
N ARG A 79 31.05 -52.17 16.42
CA ARG A 79 31.00 -52.23 14.96
C ARG A 79 32.32 -52.75 14.36
N THR A 80 33.46 -52.48 15.00
CA THR A 80 34.77 -52.98 14.59
C THR A 80 34.94 -54.50 14.73
N ILE A 81 34.14 -55.16 15.57
CA ILE A 81 34.23 -56.60 15.86
C ILE A 81 33.42 -57.46 14.87
N ASN A 82 32.43 -56.90 14.18
CA ASN A 82 31.44 -57.68 13.41
C ASN A 82 31.62 -57.60 11.88
N TYR A 83 32.85 -57.79 11.38
CA TYR A 83 33.13 -58.01 9.95
C TYR A 83 33.25 -59.49 9.57
N GLU A 84 32.49 -60.35 10.22
CA GLU A 84 32.22 -61.68 9.70
C GLU A 84 30.72 -61.87 9.68
N ARG A 85 30.19 -62.14 8.47
CA ARG A 85 28.90 -62.78 8.18
C ARG A 85 27.79 -61.85 7.67
N GLY A 86 27.60 -61.90 6.35
CA GLY A 86 26.28 -61.74 5.75
C GLY A 86 26.27 -61.16 4.34
N GLU A 87 26.73 -61.94 3.36
CA GLU A 87 26.33 -61.70 1.97
C GLU A 87 24.82 -61.86 1.82
N SER A 88 24.12 -60.74 1.61
CA SER A 88 22.88 -60.56 0.82
C SER A 88 22.28 -59.19 1.16
N SER A 89 22.73 -58.11 0.50
CA SER A 89 22.13 -56.76 0.68
C SER A 89 22.34 -55.81 -0.51
N SER A 90 23.30 -56.07 -1.38
CA SER A 90 23.64 -55.19 -2.52
C SER A 90 22.46 -54.92 -3.47
N GLY A 91 21.58 -55.90 -3.73
CA GLY A 91 20.43 -55.72 -4.62
C GLY A 91 19.28 -54.87 -4.02
N PHE A 92 19.05 -54.93 -2.71
CA PHE A 92 18.01 -54.13 -2.05
C PHE A 92 18.43 -52.66 -1.92
N ALA A 93 19.71 -52.42 -1.61
CA ALA A 93 20.29 -51.08 -1.57
C ALA A 93 20.25 -50.41 -2.96
N ALA A 94 20.66 -51.13 -4.02
CA ALA A 94 20.63 -50.62 -5.39
C ALA A 94 19.19 -50.29 -5.86
N HIS A 95 18.21 -51.15 -5.56
CA HIS A 95 16.81 -50.89 -5.89
C HIS A 95 16.23 -49.68 -5.12
N MET A 96 16.57 -49.51 -3.83
CA MET A 96 16.14 -48.33 -3.07
C MET A 96 16.76 -47.05 -3.63
N GLU A 97 18.03 -47.09 -4.05
CA GLU A 97 18.74 -45.96 -4.65
C GLU A 97 18.16 -45.56 -6.02
N GLU A 98 17.78 -46.53 -6.84
CA GLU A 98 17.04 -46.32 -8.10
C GLU A 98 15.67 -45.65 -7.83
N ARG A 99 14.89 -46.19 -6.88
CA ARG A 99 13.57 -45.63 -6.51
C ARG A 99 13.65 -44.21 -5.95
N VAL A 100 14.71 -43.87 -5.22
CA VAL A 100 14.97 -42.51 -4.72
C VAL A 100 15.33 -41.56 -5.86
N SER A 101 16.13 -42.02 -6.82
CA SER A 101 16.50 -41.24 -8.00
C SER A 101 15.31 -40.96 -8.93
N GLU A 102 14.44 -41.95 -9.12
CA GLU A 102 13.18 -41.79 -9.85
C GLU A 102 12.25 -40.78 -9.15
N LEU A 103 12.17 -40.84 -7.82
CA LEU A 103 11.36 -39.93 -7.03
C LEU A 103 11.88 -38.48 -7.14
N ASP A 104 13.20 -38.27 -7.07
CA ASP A 104 13.82 -36.95 -7.23
C ASP A 104 13.55 -36.36 -8.63
N SER A 105 13.68 -37.18 -9.68
CA SER A 105 13.34 -36.77 -11.05
C SER A 105 11.87 -36.39 -11.19
N ALA A 106 10.96 -37.15 -10.57
CA ALA A 106 9.53 -36.85 -10.59
C ALA A 106 9.20 -35.55 -9.85
N GLN A 107 9.81 -35.32 -8.68
CA GLN A 107 9.66 -34.08 -7.91
C GLN A 107 10.18 -32.86 -8.69
N LYS A 108 11.34 -32.98 -9.33
CA LYS A 108 11.90 -31.93 -10.19
C LYS A 108 10.97 -31.57 -11.34
N THR A 109 10.40 -32.58 -12.00
CA THR A 109 9.43 -32.37 -13.09
C THR A 109 8.18 -31.64 -12.60
N LEU A 110 7.65 -32.02 -11.43
CA LEU A 110 6.49 -31.33 -10.84
C LEU A 110 6.80 -29.87 -10.49
N LEU A 111 7.99 -29.57 -9.95
CA LEU A 111 8.42 -28.20 -9.66
C LEU A 111 8.53 -27.35 -10.92
N GLU A 112 9.09 -27.89 -12.00
CA GLU A 112 9.18 -27.21 -13.29
C GLU A 112 7.78 -26.87 -13.85
N MET A 113 6.83 -27.81 -13.76
CA MET A 113 5.44 -27.58 -14.16
C MET A 113 4.75 -26.50 -13.30
N ILE A 114 4.92 -26.56 -11.98
CA ILE A 114 4.35 -25.56 -11.05
C ILE A 114 4.94 -24.17 -11.32
N ASN A 115 6.25 -24.08 -11.54
CA ASN A 115 6.91 -22.82 -11.86
C ASN A 115 6.43 -22.25 -13.20
N GLY A 116 6.30 -23.09 -14.23
CA GLY A 116 5.75 -22.67 -15.52
C GLY A 116 4.34 -22.10 -15.38
N MET A 117 3.44 -22.81 -14.69
CA MET A 117 2.08 -22.31 -14.43
C MET A 117 2.08 -21.03 -13.59
N SER A 118 2.92 -20.95 -12.56
CA SER A 118 3.03 -19.76 -11.72
C SER A 118 3.52 -18.55 -12.52
N GLU A 119 4.42 -18.75 -13.48
CA GLU A 119 4.90 -17.69 -14.35
C GLU A 119 3.78 -17.22 -15.30
N ASP A 120 3.03 -18.14 -15.91
CA ASP A 120 1.88 -17.81 -16.75
C ASP A 120 0.81 -17.01 -15.98
N PHE A 121 0.52 -17.40 -14.73
CA PHE A 121 -0.36 -16.65 -13.85
C PHE A 121 0.18 -15.26 -13.54
N ARG A 122 1.49 -15.12 -13.30
CA ARG A 122 2.14 -13.85 -13.01
C ARG A 122 2.08 -12.91 -14.21
N VAL A 123 2.34 -13.41 -15.41
CA VAL A 123 2.20 -12.66 -16.67
C VAL A 123 0.75 -12.18 -16.84
N THR A 124 -0.23 -13.06 -16.61
CA THR A 124 -1.65 -12.71 -16.70
C THR A 124 -2.03 -11.63 -15.68
N LEU A 125 -1.56 -11.74 -14.43
CA LEU A 125 -1.78 -10.74 -13.40
C LEU A 125 -1.14 -9.39 -13.73
N ASP A 126 0.05 -9.37 -14.31
CA ASP A 126 0.70 -8.13 -14.72
C ASP A 126 -0.06 -7.43 -15.86
N VAL A 127 -0.63 -8.18 -16.81
CA VAL A 127 -1.54 -7.62 -17.83
C VAL A 127 -2.76 -6.97 -17.18
N VAL A 128 -3.45 -7.69 -16.29
CA VAL A 128 -4.64 -7.16 -15.59
C VAL A 128 -4.29 -5.92 -14.77
N ARG A 129 -3.15 -5.91 -14.07
CA ARG A 129 -2.70 -4.75 -13.31
C ARG A 129 -2.49 -3.53 -14.22
N ASN A 130 -1.88 -3.74 -15.38
CA ASN A 130 -1.65 -2.66 -16.34
C ASN A 130 -2.96 -2.13 -16.93
N GLU A 131 -3.92 -3.00 -17.24
CA GLU A 131 -5.25 -2.59 -17.69
C GLU A 131 -6.01 -1.79 -16.62
N ILE A 132 -5.93 -2.18 -15.35
CA ILE A 132 -6.52 -1.42 -14.25
C ILE A 132 -5.88 -0.03 -14.15
N ALA A 133 -4.56 0.06 -14.29
CA ALA A 133 -3.86 1.35 -14.28
C ALA A 133 -4.29 2.25 -15.44
N ASP A 134 -4.44 1.70 -16.66
CA ASP A 134 -4.95 2.43 -17.83
C ASP A 134 -6.38 2.92 -17.61
N VAL A 135 -7.27 2.04 -17.15
CA VAL A 135 -8.68 2.39 -16.88
C VAL A 135 -8.76 3.49 -15.83
N ASN A 136 -7.98 3.40 -14.76
CA ASN A 136 -7.93 4.45 -13.74
C ASN A 136 -7.45 5.79 -14.30
N ALA A 137 -6.37 5.79 -15.11
CA ALA A 137 -5.88 7.00 -15.75
C ALA A 137 -6.93 7.64 -16.66
N ARG A 138 -7.62 6.82 -17.47
CA ARG A 138 -8.71 7.28 -18.35
C ARG A 138 -9.90 7.83 -17.57
N LEU A 139 -10.23 7.22 -16.44
CA LEU A 139 -11.32 7.67 -15.57
C LEU A 139 -10.97 9.01 -14.90
N SER A 140 -9.74 9.17 -14.39
CA SER A 140 -9.26 10.45 -13.85
C SER A 140 -9.33 11.56 -14.89
N LEU A 141 -8.80 11.34 -16.10
CA LEU A 141 -8.88 12.31 -17.20
C LEU A 141 -10.33 12.66 -17.56
N THR A 142 -11.24 11.68 -17.56
CA THR A 142 -12.67 11.91 -17.84
C THR A 142 -13.33 12.74 -16.74
N MET A 143 -13.01 12.47 -15.47
CA MET A 143 -13.52 13.23 -14.34
C MET A 143 -13.02 14.67 -14.36
N ASP A 144 -11.72 14.87 -14.64
CA ASP A 144 -11.13 16.19 -14.75
C ASP A 144 -11.76 16.97 -15.92
N ALA A 145 -11.98 16.33 -17.07
CA ALA A 145 -12.61 16.97 -18.23
C ALA A 145 -14.02 17.45 -17.88
N LYS A 146 -14.81 16.59 -17.23
CA LYS A 146 -16.15 16.95 -16.78
C LYS A 146 -16.13 18.07 -15.74
N ALA A 147 -15.14 18.09 -14.83
CA ALA A 147 -14.99 19.15 -13.85
C ALA A 147 -14.67 20.50 -14.51
N LEU A 148 -13.79 20.51 -15.52
CA LEU A 148 -13.48 21.72 -16.29
C LEU A 148 -14.68 22.25 -17.07
N GLU A 149 -15.42 21.36 -17.73
CA GLU A 149 -16.65 21.72 -18.46
C GLU A 149 -17.72 22.29 -17.53
N ASN A 150 -17.94 21.68 -16.36
CA ASN A 150 -18.87 22.21 -15.36
C ASN A 150 -18.44 23.60 -14.87
N TYR A 151 -17.14 23.80 -14.64
CA TYR A 151 -16.60 25.10 -14.24
C TYR A 151 -16.86 26.19 -15.30
N PHE A 152 -16.65 25.89 -16.58
CA PHE A 152 -16.98 26.82 -17.66
C PHE A 152 -18.48 27.11 -17.72
N PHE A 153 -19.31 26.07 -17.60
CA PHE A 153 -20.75 26.22 -17.60
C PHE A 153 -21.23 27.13 -16.47
N ASP A 154 -20.76 26.91 -15.24
CA ASP A 154 -21.14 27.69 -14.06
C ASP A 154 -20.74 29.17 -14.20
N LEU A 155 -19.53 29.44 -14.73
CA LEU A 155 -19.08 30.79 -14.99
C LEU A 155 -19.89 31.47 -16.10
N GLU A 156 -20.25 30.76 -17.16
CA GLU A 156 -21.12 31.30 -18.21
C GLU A 156 -22.51 31.63 -17.67
N GLN A 157 -23.07 30.83 -16.75
CA GLN A 157 -24.31 31.18 -16.06
C GLN A 157 -24.12 32.41 -15.17
N TYR A 158 -23.01 32.50 -14.45
CA TYR A 158 -22.69 33.66 -13.61
C TYR A 158 -22.61 34.94 -14.45
N PHE A 159 -21.83 34.94 -15.54
CA PHE A 159 -21.67 36.11 -16.41
C PHE A 159 -23.01 36.58 -16.99
N LYS A 160 -23.91 35.65 -17.33
CA LYS A 160 -25.28 35.97 -17.76
C LYS A 160 -26.09 36.62 -16.63
N ALA A 161 -26.03 36.07 -15.42
CA ALA A 161 -26.77 36.59 -14.27
C ALA A 161 -26.29 37.99 -13.83
N THR A 162 -24.99 38.26 -13.93
CA THR A 162 -24.40 39.56 -13.57
C THR A 162 -24.30 40.55 -14.73
N ASN A 163 -24.75 40.16 -15.92
CA ASN A 163 -24.61 40.94 -17.16
C ASN A 163 -23.16 41.39 -17.42
N THR A 164 -22.19 40.52 -17.10
CA THR A 164 -20.77 40.79 -17.29
C THR A 164 -20.41 40.60 -18.76
N VAL A 165 -20.35 41.71 -19.50
CA VAL A 165 -20.04 41.72 -20.94
C VAL A 165 -18.58 42.05 -21.26
N ILE A 166 -17.83 42.60 -20.30
CA ILE A 166 -16.42 42.96 -20.48
C ILE A 166 -15.56 41.69 -20.41
N GLU A 167 -14.86 41.36 -21.49
CA GLU A 167 -14.06 40.14 -21.63
C GLU A 167 -12.91 40.04 -20.60
N GLU A 168 -12.18 41.14 -20.38
CA GLU A 168 -11.13 41.21 -19.36
C GLU A 168 -11.67 40.91 -17.95
N ALA A 169 -12.88 41.39 -17.64
CA ALA A 169 -13.54 41.12 -16.37
C ALA A 169 -13.95 39.63 -16.24
N LYS A 170 -14.39 39.00 -17.34
CA LYS A 170 -14.68 37.56 -17.37
C LYS A 170 -13.43 36.73 -17.11
N VAL A 171 -12.32 37.04 -17.79
CA VAL A 171 -11.03 36.38 -17.60
C VAL A 171 -10.54 36.55 -16.16
N THR A 172 -10.62 37.77 -15.63
CA THR A 172 -10.23 38.06 -14.25
C THR A 172 -11.05 37.24 -13.26
N LEU A 173 -12.38 37.23 -13.38
CA LEU A 173 -13.24 36.51 -12.46
C LEU A 173 -13.03 34.99 -12.52
N ALA A 174 -12.93 34.44 -13.74
CA ALA A 174 -12.66 33.03 -13.91
C ALA A 174 -11.34 32.65 -13.23
N THR A 175 -10.26 33.35 -13.58
CA THR A 175 -8.91 33.04 -13.09
C THR A 175 -8.75 33.28 -11.58
N MET A 176 -9.55 34.16 -10.98
CA MET A 176 -9.67 34.29 -9.52
C MET A 176 -10.12 32.99 -8.85
N HIS A 177 -10.99 32.21 -9.49
CA HIS A 177 -11.58 30.98 -8.96
C HIS A 177 -10.86 29.69 -9.36
N LEU A 178 -9.76 29.78 -10.11
CA LEU A 178 -8.87 28.64 -10.33
C LEU A 178 -8.22 28.19 -9.01
N SER A 179 -7.97 26.90 -8.89
CA SER A 179 -7.36 26.24 -7.71
C SER A 179 -6.22 25.31 -8.13
N ASN A 180 -5.40 24.89 -7.16
CA ASN A 180 -4.31 23.91 -7.34
C ASN A 180 -3.40 24.22 -8.55
N ASP A 181 -3.13 23.21 -9.39
CA ASP A 181 -2.24 23.31 -10.55
C ASP A 181 -2.72 24.33 -11.59
N ALA A 182 -4.04 24.47 -11.76
CA ALA A 182 -4.61 25.50 -12.64
C ALA A 182 -4.28 26.92 -12.15
N LYS A 183 -4.27 27.13 -10.84
CA LYS A 183 -3.87 28.43 -10.26
C LYS A 183 -2.37 28.68 -10.40
N LEU A 184 -1.54 27.65 -10.23
CA LEU A 184 -0.09 27.76 -10.41
C LEU A 184 0.26 28.06 -11.88
N TRP A 185 -0.35 27.33 -12.81
CA TRP A 185 -0.22 27.57 -14.24
C TRP A 185 -0.64 29.01 -14.61
N TRP A 186 -1.79 29.47 -14.11
CA TRP A 186 -2.25 30.84 -14.37
C TRP A 186 -1.26 31.89 -13.85
N ARG A 187 -0.63 31.70 -12.69
CA ARG A 187 0.39 32.64 -12.18
C ARG A 187 1.59 32.75 -13.13
N SER A 188 2.03 31.63 -13.70
CA SER A 188 3.09 31.63 -14.71
C SER A 188 2.66 32.36 -15.98
N ARG A 189 1.46 32.05 -16.50
CA ARG A 189 0.91 32.73 -17.69
C ARG A 189 0.71 34.22 -17.47
N TYR A 190 0.23 34.62 -16.30
CA TYR A 190 0.03 36.03 -15.97
C TYR A 190 1.36 36.80 -15.98
N ALA A 191 2.45 36.21 -15.50
CA ALA A 191 3.78 36.82 -15.61
C ALA A 191 4.20 37.02 -17.08
N ASP A 192 3.97 36.03 -17.94
CA ASP A 192 4.24 36.14 -19.38
C ASP A 192 3.39 37.25 -20.04
N ILE A 193 2.12 37.42 -19.64
CA ILE A 193 1.25 38.50 -20.11
C ILE A 193 1.79 39.87 -19.68
N GLN A 194 2.24 40.00 -18.43
CA GLN A 194 2.84 41.26 -17.92
C GLN A 194 4.11 41.65 -18.68
N GLU A 195 4.86 40.67 -19.16
CA GLU A 195 6.05 40.86 -19.98
C GLU A 195 5.74 41.01 -21.48
N GLY A 196 4.45 40.95 -21.88
CA GLY A 196 4.02 41.06 -23.27
C GLY A 196 4.37 39.84 -24.13
N ARG A 197 4.71 38.69 -23.52
CA ARG A 197 5.08 37.45 -24.21
C ARG A 197 3.88 36.64 -24.71
N CYS A 198 2.71 36.80 -24.10
CA CYS A 198 1.45 36.22 -24.59
C CYS A 198 0.24 37.10 -24.24
N THR A 199 -0.93 36.76 -24.79
CA THR A 199 -2.18 37.52 -24.61
C THR A 199 -3.36 36.57 -24.34
N VAL A 200 -3.98 36.70 -23.17
CA VAL A 200 -5.23 35.99 -22.79
C VAL A 200 -6.21 37.02 -22.22
N ASP A 201 -6.89 37.73 -23.10
CA ASP A 201 -7.77 38.88 -22.79
C ASP A 201 -9.25 38.59 -23.04
N THR A 202 -9.57 37.40 -23.59
CA THR A 202 -10.93 36.96 -23.89
C THR A 202 -11.28 35.64 -23.21
N TRP A 203 -12.55 35.46 -22.89
CA TRP A 203 -13.07 34.22 -22.32
C TRP A 203 -12.77 33.01 -23.20
N ASP A 204 -12.92 33.14 -24.52
CA ASP A 204 -12.66 32.06 -25.46
C ASP A 204 -11.16 31.76 -25.61
N ALA A 205 -10.27 32.74 -25.46
CA ALA A 205 -8.83 32.48 -25.38
C ALA A 205 -8.48 31.70 -24.11
N LEU A 206 -9.04 32.09 -22.96
CA LEU A 206 -8.82 31.40 -21.69
C LEU A 206 -9.32 29.95 -21.74
N LYS A 207 -10.53 29.70 -22.27
CA LYS A 207 -11.06 28.33 -22.45
C LYS A 207 -10.12 27.47 -23.28
N ARG A 208 -9.64 27.99 -24.43
CA ARG A 208 -8.70 27.25 -25.29
C ARG A 208 -7.38 26.93 -24.60
N GLU A 209 -6.82 27.87 -23.85
CA GLU A 209 -5.56 27.62 -23.14
C GLU A 209 -5.74 26.61 -22.00
N LEU A 210 -6.82 26.70 -21.23
CA LEU A 210 -7.12 25.74 -20.16
C LEU A 210 -7.36 24.33 -20.71
N HIS A 211 -8.10 24.20 -21.82
CA HIS A 211 -8.24 22.91 -22.51
C HIS A 211 -6.88 22.39 -22.98
N SER A 212 -6.08 23.22 -23.67
CA SER A 212 -4.77 22.79 -24.19
C SER A 212 -3.78 22.41 -23.09
N GLN A 213 -3.88 23.01 -21.90
CA GLN A 213 -2.95 22.75 -20.81
C GLN A 213 -3.31 21.49 -20.01
N PHE A 214 -4.60 21.28 -19.75
CA PHE A 214 -5.07 20.23 -18.83
C PHE A 214 -5.64 19.02 -19.56
N PHE A 215 -5.88 19.11 -20.88
CA PHE A 215 -6.40 18.04 -21.73
C PHE A 215 -5.63 17.96 -23.06
N PRO A 216 -4.38 17.48 -23.05
CA PRO A 216 -3.60 17.25 -24.26
C PRO A 216 -4.12 16.08 -25.12
#